data_AF-A0A7W9X8A5-F1
#
_entry.id   AF-A0A7W9X8A5-F1
#
_cell.length_a   1.000
_cell.length_b   1.000
_cell.length_c   1.000
_cell.angle_alpha   90.00
_cell.angle_beta   90.00
_cell.angle_gamma   90.00
#
_symmetry.space_group_name_H-M   'P 1'
#
loop_
_entity.id
_entity.type
_entity.pdbx_description
1 polymer ?
#
loop_
_entity_poly.entity_id
_entity_poly.type
_entity_poly.pdbx_seq_one_letter_code
_entity_poly.pdbx_strand_id
1 'polypeptide(L)'
;MKNQKISIVDIANHLKVSKSTVSFVINGKTKEKRLSDEVIQRINSYVEEVGYKPNSFAKSLRSGKSHIIGLLVEDISNPFFLI
;
A
#
# COMPACT_ATOMS: atom_id res chain seq x y z
N MET A 1 -19.65 6.86 -14.83
CA MET A 1 -18.81 5.71 -15.27
C MET A 1 -18.04 5.22 -14.05
N LYS A 2 -18.19 3.95 -13.65
CA LYS A 2 -17.63 3.43 -12.41
C LYS A 2 -16.11 3.27 -12.58
N ASN A 3 -15.34 4.24 -12.10
CA ASN A 3 -13.87 4.21 -12.12
C ASN A 3 -13.40 3.14 -11.11
N GLN A 4 -13.52 1.88 -11.49
CA GLN A 4 -13.17 0.73 -10.64
C GLN A 4 -11.64 0.71 -10.51
N LYS A 5 -11.14 1.22 -9.39
CA LYS A 5 -9.74 1.07 -9.03
C LYS A 5 -9.44 -0.43 -8.89
N ILE A 6 -8.40 -0.90 -9.58
CA ILE A 6 -7.90 -2.27 -9.41
C ILE A 6 -7.65 -2.54 -7.93
N SER A 7 -8.18 -3.65 -7.43
CA SER A 7 -7.97 -4.10 -6.06
C SER A 7 -6.83 -5.13 -5.99
N ILE A 8 -6.35 -5.37 -4.78
CA ILE A 8 -5.35 -6.42 -4.54
C ILE A 8 -5.87 -7.82 -4.90
N VAL A 9 -7.18 -8.02 -4.86
CA VAL A 9 -7.82 -9.29 -5.23
C VAL A 9 -7.76 -9.50 -6.74
N ASP A 10 -7.95 -8.43 -7.52
CA ASP A 10 -7.87 -8.49 -8.98
C ASP A 10 -6.45 -8.81 -9.44
N ILE A 11 -5.44 -8.22 -8.79
CA ILE A 11 -4.03 -8.52 -9.04
C ILE A 11 -3.72 -9.99 -8.74
N ALA A 12 -4.20 -10.50 -7.61
CA ALA A 12 -4.00 -11.88 -7.21
C ALA A 12 -4.62 -12.85 -8.21
N ASN A 13 -5.84 -12.57 -8.67
CA ASN A 13 -6.55 -13.37 -9.67
C ASN A 13 -5.85 -13.35 -11.03
N HIS A 14 -5.40 -12.18 -11.49
CA HIS A 14 -4.71 -12.03 -12.77
C HIS A 14 -3.38 -12.80 -12.80
N LEU A 15 -2.60 -12.70 -11.72
CA LEU A 15 -1.30 -13.35 -11.62
C LEU A 15 -1.38 -14.81 -11.16
N LYS A 16 -2.58 -15.32 -10.83
CA LYS A 16 -2.83 -16.66 -10.28
C LYS A 16 -2.01 -16.95 -9.02
N VAL A 17 -1.96 -15.97 -8.12
CA VAL A 17 -1.26 -16.08 -6.82
C VAL A 17 -2.24 -15.81 -5.67
N SER A 18 -1.86 -16.17 -4.45
CA SER A 18 -2.70 -15.85 -3.29
C SER A 18 -2.71 -14.35 -3.00
N LYS A 19 -3.84 -13.84 -2.50
CA LYS A 19 -3.94 -12.45 -2.00
C LYS A 19 -2.85 -12.12 -0.98
N SER A 20 -2.51 -13.08 -0.12
CA SER A 20 -1.43 -12.94 0.87
C SER A 20 -0.07 -12.77 0.20
N THR A 21 0.23 -13.50 -0.88
CA THR A 21 1.47 -13.35 -1.64
C THR A 21 1.62 -11.93 -2.18
N VAL A 22 0.58 -11.42 -2.84
CA VAL A 22 0.57 -10.03 -3.35
C VAL A 22 0.72 -9.03 -2.19
N SER A 23 0.03 -9.26 -1.08
CA SER A 23 0.14 -8.43 0.12
C SER A 23 1.55 -8.44 0.71
N PHE A 24 2.26 -9.57 0.71
CA PHE A 24 3.63 -9.63 1.21
C PHE A 24 4.60 -8.87 0.31
N VAL A 25 4.44 -8.97 -1.01
CA VAL A 25 5.24 -8.19 -1.97
C VAL A 25 5.02 -6.70 -1.78
N ILE A 26 3.76 -6.26 -1.78
CA ILE A 26 3.39 -4.84 -1.64
C ILE A 26 3.81 -4.26 -0.29
N ASN A 27 3.77 -5.05 0.80
CA ASN A 27 4.23 -4.61 2.11
C ASN A 27 5.72 -4.88 2.38
N GLY A 28 6.51 -5.30 1.38
CA GLY A 28 7.95 -5.51 1.52
C GLY A 28 8.38 -6.70 2.40
N LYS A 29 7.46 -7.61 2.73
CA LYS A 29 7.70 -8.79 3.59
C LYS A 29 8.19 -10.01 2.82
N THR A 30 8.91 -9.80 1.73
CA THR A 30 9.30 -10.85 0.78
C THR A 30 10.39 -11.77 1.33
N LYS A 31 11.39 -11.20 2.02
CA LYS A 31 12.49 -11.95 2.65
C LYS A 31 12.03 -12.87 3.79
N GLU A 32 11.08 -12.41 4.60
CA GLU A 32 10.50 -13.20 5.71
C GLU A 32 9.73 -14.43 5.23
N LYS A 33 9.15 -14.36 4.02
CA LYS A 33 8.27 -15.39 3.47
C LYS A 33 8.94 -16.27 2.42
N ARG A 34 10.26 -16.10 2.19
CA ARG A 34 11.05 -16.88 1.22
C ARG A 34 10.37 -16.99 -0.15
N LEU A 35 9.81 -15.87 -0.62
CA LEU A 35 9.20 -15.81 -1.94
C LEU A 35 10.29 -15.86 -3.01
N SER A 36 10.04 -16.61 -4.09
CA SER A 36 10.95 -16.63 -5.24
C SER A 36 11.06 -15.25 -5.86
N ASP A 37 12.28 -14.84 -6.23
CA ASP A 37 12.55 -13.55 -6.86
C ASP A 37 11.75 -13.36 -8.15
N GLU A 38 11.50 -14.45 -8.88
CA GLU A 38 10.64 -14.47 -10.08
C GLU A 38 9.21 -13.99 -9.76
N VAL A 39 8.63 -14.47 -8.66
CA VAL A 39 7.26 -14.11 -8.25
C VAL A 39 7.21 -12.66 -7.78
N ILE A 40 8.24 -12.20 -7.07
CA ILE A 40 8.36 -10.82 -6.60
C ILE A 40 8.42 -9.87 -7.80
N GLN A 41 9.29 -10.15 -8.76
CA GLN A 41 9.47 -9.34 -9.95
C GLN A 41 8.20 -9.30 -10.80
N ARG A 42 7.58 -10.46 -11.03
CA ARG A 42 6.32 -10.56 -11.78
C ARG A 42 5.18 -9.74 -11.15
N ILE A 43 5.06 -9.76 -9.83
CA ILE A 43 4.05 -8.96 -9.11
C ILE A 43 4.38 -7.46 -9.20
N ASN A 44 5.64 -7.07 -8.99
CA ASN A 44 6.04 -5.67 -9.06
C ASN A 44 5.82 -5.06 -10.45
N SER A 45 6.24 -5.76 -11.51
CA SER A 45 6.03 -5.30 -12.89
C SER A 45 4.56 -5.09 -13.21
N TYR A 46 3.70 -6.03 -12.81
CA TYR A 46 2.26 -5.92 -13.05
C TYR A 46 1.61 -4.82 -12.20
N VAL A 47 2.04 -4.65 -10.94
CA VAL A 47 1.57 -3.55 -10.06
C VAL A 47 1.89 -2.18 -10.65
N GLU A 48 3.09 -2.03 -11.23
CA GLU A 48 3.51 -0.81 -11.93
C GLU A 48 2.70 -0.58 -13.21
N GLU A 49 2.53 -1.63 -14.04
CA GLU A 49 1.76 -1.58 -15.28
C GLU A 49 0.32 -1.10 -15.06
N VAL A 50 -0.35 -1.64 -14.03
CA VAL A 50 -1.74 -1.28 -13.72
C VAL A 50 -1.88 -0.05 -12.83
N GLY A 51 -0.76 0.56 -12.42
CA GLY A 51 -0.74 1.74 -11.55
C GLY A 51 -1.40 1.51 -10.19
N TYR A 52 -1.35 0.28 -9.66
CA TYR A 52 -1.98 -0.02 -8.37
C TYR A 52 -1.27 0.72 -7.23
N LYS A 53 -2.05 1.49 -6.46
CA LYS A 53 -1.58 2.14 -5.24
C LYS A 53 -2.39 1.65 -4.03
N PRO A 54 -1.72 1.18 -2.95
CA PRO A 54 -2.39 0.81 -1.72
C PRO A 54 -3.21 2.00 -1.18
N ASN A 55 -4.46 1.74 -0.80
CA ASN A 55 -5.28 2.76 -0.16
C ASN A 55 -4.90 2.85 1.32
N SER A 56 -4.21 3.93 1.70
CA SER A 56 -3.80 4.21 3.07
C SER A 56 -4.97 4.27 4.05
N PHE A 57 -6.09 4.91 3.68
CA PHE A 57 -7.29 4.95 4.53
C PHE A 57 -7.87 3.55 4.78
N ALA A 58 -7.96 2.72 3.74
CA ALA A 58 -8.45 1.34 3.88
C ALA A 58 -7.49 0.50 4.76
N LYS A 59 -6.18 0.71 4.62
CA LYS A 59 -5.15 0.07 5.47
C LYS A 59 -5.27 0.51 6.93
N SER A 60 -5.45 1.80 7.17
CA SER A 60 -5.66 2.38 8.50
C SER A 60 -6.93 1.86 9.17
N LEU A 61 -8.04 1.77 8.44
CA LEU A 61 -9.29 1.21 8.96
C LEU A 61 -9.15 -0.27 9.33
N ARG A 62 -8.54 -1.09 8.46
CA ARG A 62 -8.32 -2.52 8.74
C ARG A 62 -7.36 -2.74 9.92
N SER A 63 -6.34 -1.90 10.06
CA SER A 63 -5.34 -2.03 11.13
C SER A 63 -5.72 -1.34 12.44
N GLY A 64 -6.75 -0.50 12.42
CA GLY A 64 -7.09 0.40 13.54
C GLY A 64 -6.06 1.48 13.81
N LYS A 65 -5.06 1.66 12.94
CA LYS A 65 -3.93 2.59 13.14
C LYS A 65 -3.88 3.60 12.00
N SER A 66 -4.24 4.85 12.28
CA SER A 66 -4.23 5.93 11.28
C SER A 66 -2.82 6.29 10.80
N HIS A 67 -1.82 6.18 11.68
CA HIS A 67 -0.46 6.74 11.49
C HIS A 67 -0.49 8.25 11.20
N ILE A 68 -1.53 8.95 11.66
CA ILE A 68 -1.69 10.40 11.53
C ILE A 68 -1.30 11.04 12.87
N ILE A 69 -0.36 11.98 12.82
CA ILE A 69 -0.03 12.86 13.95
C ILE A 69 -0.84 14.15 13.74
N GLY A 70 -1.71 14.46 14.70
CA GLY A 70 -2.45 15.72 14.73
C GLY A 70 -1.66 16.77 15.51
N LEU A 71 -1.41 17.92 14.90
CA LEU A 71 -0.79 19.06 15.54
C LEU A 71 -1.81 20.20 15.62
N LEU A 72 -2.03 20.73 16.82
CA LEU A 72 -2.84 21.93 17.05
C LEU A 72 -1.92 23.07 17.44
N VAL A 73 -1.93 24.14 16.65
CA VAL A 73 -1.18 25.37 16.92
C VAL A 73 -2.12 26.56 16.85
N GLU A 74 -1.82 27.60 17.61
CA GLU A 74 -2.61 28.85 17.60
C GLU A 74 -2.42 29.60 16.27
N ASP A 75 -1.19 29.63 15.75
CA ASP A 75 -0.86 30.19 14.43
C ASP A 75 0.36 29.46 13.83
N ILE A 76 0.18 28.92 12.63
CA ILE A 76 1.24 28.27 11.84
C ILE A 76 2.31 29.26 11.34
N SER A 77 2.01 30.55 11.37
CA SER A 77 2.89 31.63 10.90
C SER A 77 3.85 32.11 11.98
N ASN A 78 3.67 31.68 13.23
CA ASN A 78 4.56 32.06 14.32
C ASN A 78 5.93 31.37 14.16
N PRO A 79 7.04 32.12 14.07
CA PRO A 79 8.38 31.57 13.90
C PRO A 79 8.80 30.52 14.93
N PHE A 80 8.17 30.54 16.12
CA PHE A 80 8.40 29.54 17.16
C PHE A 80 8.01 28.11 16.74
N PHE A 81 7.02 27.94 15.85
CA PHE A 81 6.54 26.64 15.38
C PHE A 81 7.08 26.24 14.00
N LEU A 82 7.92 27.07 13.38
CA LEU A 82 8.51 26.81 12.06
C LEU A 82 9.84 26.05 12.11
N ILE A 83 10.29 25.65 13.30
CA ILE A 83 11.56 24.94 13.54
C ILE A 83 11.30 23.51 14.03
#